data_AF-A0A530KQI0-F1
#
_entry.id   AF-A0A530KQI0-F1
#
_cell.length_a   1.000
_cell.length_b   1.000
_cell.length_c   1.000
_cell.angle_alpha   90.00
_cell.angle_beta   90.00
_cell.angle_gamma   90.00
#
_symmetry.space_group_name_H-M   'P 1'
#
loop_
_entity.id
_entity.type
_entity.pdbx_description
1 polymer ?
#
loop_
_entity_poly.entity_id
_entity_poly.type
_entity_poly.pdbx_seq_one_letter_code
_entity_poly.pdbx_strand_id
1 'polypeptide(L)'
;MSVAISAFGIVASLPAPARHGDVLRKLWDFNQTVVVGEDRQGFLTNTGRYVNRRDAAAIALAARQVDKLISAPDLYSEDLW
;
A
#
# COMPACT_ATOMS: atom_id res chain seq x y z
N MET A 1 -0.80 8.07 5.17
CA MET A 1 -0.06 7.35 4.10
C MET A 1 -1.01 7.12 2.93
N SER A 2 -0.50 6.67 1.78
CA SER A 2 -1.32 6.21 0.64
C SER A 2 -1.05 4.74 0.33
N VAL A 3 -2.04 4.02 -0.23
CA VAL A 3 -1.80 2.65 -0.71
C VAL A 3 -0.79 2.66 -1.84
N ALA A 4 0.07 1.65 -1.87
CA ALA A 4 1.10 1.54 -2.90
C ALA A 4 1.35 0.09 -3.32
N ILE A 5 1.81 -0.06 -4.56
CA ILE A 5 2.28 -1.32 -5.14
C ILE A 5 3.68 -1.09 -5.69
N SER A 6 4.61 -1.94 -5.25
CA SER A 6 5.96 -1.99 -5.77
C SER A 6 6.08 -3.18 -6.73
N ALA A 7 6.26 -2.90 -8.02
CA ALA A 7 6.43 -3.90 -9.07
C ALA A 7 7.39 -3.37 -10.14
N PHE A 8 8.18 -4.23 -10.80
CA PHE A 8 9.07 -3.85 -11.91
C PHE A 8 10.00 -2.64 -11.64
N GLY A 9 10.44 -2.45 -10.40
CA GLY A 9 11.31 -1.31 -10.02
C GLY A 9 10.58 0.03 -9.95
N ILE A 10 9.26 0.07 -10.13
CA ILE A 10 8.43 1.25 -9.93
C ILE A 10 7.59 1.11 -8.65
N VAL A 11 7.19 2.25 -8.10
CA VAL A 11 6.20 2.34 -7.03
C VAL A 11 5.03 3.15 -7.55
N ALA A 12 3.86 2.52 -7.66
CA ALA A 12 2.61 3.18 -7.98
C ALA A 12 1.81 3.39 -6.69
N SER A 13 1.19 4.55 -6.51
CA SER A 13 0.37 4.85 -5.34
C SER A 13 -0.86 5.67 -5.69
N LEU A 14 -1.92 5.52 -4.90
CA LEU A 14 -3.12 6.35 -4.98
C LEU A 14 -3.48 6.86 -3.58
N PRO A 15 -3.90 8.14 -3.44
CA PRO A 15 -4.27 8.69 -2.14
C PRO A 15 -5.52 8.00 -1.57
N ALA A 16 -5.70 8.09 -0.25
CA ALA A 16 -6.93 7.65 0.38
C ALA A 16 -8.16 8.32 -0.28
N PRO A 17 -9.29 7.61 -0.43
CA PRO A 17 -9.60 6.28 0.13
C PRO A 17 -9.34 5.10 -0.83
N ALA A 18 -8.46 5.25 -1.83
CA ALA A 18 -8.16 4.19 -2.80
C ALA A 18 -7.54 2.95 -2.12
N ARG A 19 -7.89 1.76 -2.57
CA ARG A 19 -7.37 0.47 -2.07
C ARG A 19 -6.32 -0.12 -3.00
N HIS A 20 -5.60 -1.17 -2.56
CA HIS A 20 -4.62 -1.85 -3.44
C HIS A 20 -5.26 -2.34 -4.75
N GLY A 21 -6.51 -2.80 -4.71
CA GLY A 21 -7.27 -3.19 -5.91
C GLY A 21 -7.48 -2.03 -6.91
N ASP A 22 -7.57 -0.78 -6.43
CA ASP A 22 -7.66 0.39 -7.31
C ASP A 22 -6.33 0.66 -8.01
N VAL A 23 -5.21 0.52 -7.29
CA VAL A 23 -3.86 0.65 -7.85
C VAL A 23 -3.61 -0.44 -8.89
N LEU A 24 -3.93 -1.71 -8.58
CA LEU A 24 -3.79 -2.84 -9.51
C LEU A 24 -4.59 -2.62 -10.79
N ARG A 25 -5.84 -2.16 -10.67
CA ARG A 25 -6.69 -1.89 -11.82
C ARG A 25 -6.12 -0.78 -12.70
N LYS A 26 -5.61 0.30 -12.10
CA LYS A 26 -4.91 1.36 -12.86
C LYS A 26 -3.63 0.87 -13.53
N LEU A 27 -2.86 0.02 -12.86
CA LEU A 27 -1.67 -0.60 -13.44
C LEU A 27 -2.04 -1.54 -14.61
N TRP A 28 -3.12 -2.31 -14.46
CA TRP A 28 -3.63 -3.18 -15.50
C TRP A 28 -4.09 -2.40 -16.75
N ASP A 29 -4.84 -1.31 -16.55
CA ASP A 29 -5.29 -0.41 -17.61
C ASP A 29 -4.11 0.28 -18.32
N PHE A 30 -3.03 0.57 -17.59
CA PHE A 30 -1.83 1.21 -18.11
C PHE A 30 -0.95 0.23 -18.90
N ASN A 31 -0.60 -0.90 -18.27
CA ASN A 31 0.18 -1.96 -18.89
C ASN A 31 0.07 -3.26 -18.07
N GLN A 32 -0.60 -4.25 -18.66
CA GLN A 32 -0.82 -5.56 -18.04
C GLN A 32 0.49 -6.27 -17.66
N THR A 33 1.59 -6.05 -18.37
CA THR A 33 2.87 -6.70 -18.04
C THR A 33 3.41 -6.25 -16.69
N VAL A 34 3.01 -5.07 -16.19
CA VAL A 34 3.43 -4.54 -14.89
C VAL A 34 2.80 -5.32 -13.73
N VAL A 35 1.68 -6.01 -13.97
CA VAL A 35 0.98 -6.83 -12.98
C VAL A 35 1.42 -8.30 -13.03
N VAL A 36 2.33 -8.66 -13.95
CA VAL A 36 2.84 -10.03 -14.09
C VAL A 36 4.07 -10.22 -13.19
N GLY A 37 3.86 -10.45 -11.89
CA GLY A 37 4.95 -10.70 -10.95
C GLY A 37 4.50 -10.87 -9.50
N GLU A 38 5.47 -11.02 -8.59
CA GLU A 38 5.20 -10.92 -7.15
C GLU A 38 4.92 -9.46 -6.78
N ASP A 39 3.66 -9.05 -6.85
CA ASP A 39 3.24 -7.71 -6.45
C ASP A 39 3.46 -7.52 -4.95
N ARG A 40 4.37 -6.61 -4.58
CA ARG A 40 4.55 -6.21 -3.18
C ARG A 40 3.58 -5.09 -2.87
N GLN A 41 2.50 -5.45 -2.19
CA GLN A 41 1.53 -4.49 -1.67
C GLN A 41 2.06 -3.84 -0.39
N GLY A 42 1.86 -2.53 -0.28
CA GLY A 42 2.38 -1.74 0.83
C GLY A 42 1.79 -0.34 0.84
N PHE A 43 2.56 0.61 1.36
CA PHE A 43 2.15 2.00 1.49
C PHE A 43 3.28 2.95 1.12
N LEU A 44 2.91 4.12 0.60
CA LEU A 44 3.82 5.24 0.41
C LEU A 44 3.66 6.21 1.59
N THR A 45 4.78 6.50 2.24
CA THR A 45 4.85 7.50 3.32
C THR A 45 4.82 8.91 2.76
N ASN A 46 4.57 9.90 3.62
CA ASN A 46 4.60 11.32 3.25
C ASN A 46 6.01 11.82 2.83
N THR A 47 7.07 11.08 3.16
CA THR A 47 8.44 11.37 2.71
C THR A 47 8.78 10.68 1.39
N GLY A 48 7.81 10.06 0.70
CA GLY A 48 8.02 9.36 -0.57
C GLY A 48 8.70 8.00 -0.43
N ARG A 49 8.84 7.46 0.78
CA ARG A 49 9.40 6.11 1.01
C ARG A 49 8.31 5.06 0.92
N TYR A 50 8.53 4.02 0.11
CA TYR A 50 7.71 2.81 0.11
C TYR A 50 8.02 1.93 1.33
N VAL A 51 6.98 1.39 1.94
CA VAL A 51 7.06 0.44 3.05
C VAL A 51 6.11 -0.74 2.79
N ASN A 52 6.53 -1.96 3.17
CA ASN A 52 5.66 -3.13 3.11
C ASN A 52 4.54 -3.03 4.18
N ARG A 53 3.57 -3.95 4.15
CA ARG A 53 2.43 -3.93 5.09
C ARG A 53 2.83 -4.02 6.56
N ARG A 54 3.86 -4.79 6.90
CA ARG A 54 4.32 -4.98 8.28
C ARG A 54 4.99 -3.73 8.83
N ASP A 55 5.89 -3.13 8.06
CA ASP A 55 6.54 -1.87 8.42
C ASP A 55 5.50 -0.74 8.48
N ALA A 56 4.55 -0.73 7.54
CA ALA A 56 3.44 0.21 7.54
C ALA A 56 2.59 0.08 8.81
N ALA A 57 2.30 -1.14 9.27
CA ALA A 57 1.58 -1.41 10.51
C ALA A 57 2.26 -0.77 11.73
N ALA A 58 3.58 -0.98 11.87
CA ALA A 58 4.35 -0.38 12.94
C ALA A 58 4.31 1.15 12.90
N ILE A 59 4.45 1.75 11.70
CA ILE A 59 4.42 3.21 11.56
C ILE A 59 3.00 3.75 11.80
N ALA A 60 1.96 3.08 11.33
CA ALA A 60 0.57 3.50 11.51
C ALA A 60 0.19 3.52 13.00
N LEU A 61 0.58 2.49 13.76
CA LEU A 61 0.41 2.45 15.21
C LEU A 61 1.20 3.56 15.91
N ALA A 62 2.49 3.71 15.56
CA ALA A 62 3.34 4.74 16.17
C ALA A 62 2.85 6.17 15.87
N ALA A 63 2.30 6.39 14.68
CA ALA A 63 1.73 7.66 14.24
C ALA A 63 0.28 7.88 14.69
N ARG A 64 -0.32 6.92 15.43
CA ARG A 64 -1.74 6.92 15.83
C ARG A 64 -2.71 7.11 14.65
N GLN A 65 -2.37 6.55 13.49
CA GLN A 65 -3.28 6.48 12.34
C GLN A 65 -4.36 5.42 12.54
N VAL A 66 -4.07 4.41 13.37
CA VAL A 66 -4.99 3.35 13.79
C VAL A 66 -4.79 3.09 15.28
N ASP A 67 -5.88 2.82 16.01
CA ASP A 67 -5.79 2.45 17.44
C ASP A 67 -5.32 1.01 17.64
N LYS A 68 -5.69 0.12 16.70
CA LYS A 68 -5.29 -1.27 16.66
C LYS A 68 -5.31 -1.78 15.22
N LEU A 69 -4.48 -2.77 14.94
CA LEU A 69 -4.54 -3.52 13.69
C LEU A 69 -5.63 -4.59 13.80
N ILE A 70 -6.54 -4.65 12.84
CA ILE A 70 -7.56 -5.70 12.78
C ILE A 70 -6.92 -7.01 12.32
N SER A 71 -5.97 -6.93 11.38
CA SER A 71 -5.33 -8.09 10.75
C SER A 71 -3.82 -8.18 11.05
N ALA A 72 -3.44 -7.95 12.31
CA ALA A 72 -2.05 -8.05 12.75
C ALA A 72 -1.38 -9.37 12.28
N PRO A 73 -0.09 -9.34 11.87
CA PRO A 73 0.87 -8.24 12.01
C PRO A 73 0.90 -7.25 10.83
N ASP A 74 0.06 -7.44 9.81
CA ASP A 74 0.07 -6.62 8.59
C ASP A 74 -0.95 -5.48 8.67
N LEU A 75 -0.65 -4.36 8.00
CA LEU A 75 -1.60 -3.28 7.77
C LEU A 75 -2.29 -3.46 6.41
N TYR A 76 -3.61 -3.43 6.43
CA TYR A 76 -4.46 -3.37 5.24
C TYR A 76 -5.04 -1.96 5.07
N SER A 77 -5.45 -1.61 3.85
CA SER A 77 -6.15 -0.33 3.62
C SER A 77 -7.41 -0.18 4.47
N GLU A 78 -8.08 -1.30 4.71
CA GLU A 78 -9.28 -1.47 5.53
C GLU A 78 -9.04 -1.15 7.02
N ASP A 79 -7.79 -1.22 7.50
CA ASP A 79 -7.46 -0.82 8.87
C ASP A 79 -7.40 0.70 9.01
N LEU A 80 -7.12 1.44 7.93
CA LEU A 80 -6.98 2.90 7.92
C LEU A 80 -8.29 3.62 7.61
N TRP A 81 -9.18 3.02 6.82
CA TRP A 81 -10.50 3.56 6.47
C TRP A 81 -11.52 2.49 6.03
#